data_AF-A0A1I0I8I4-F1
#
_entry.id   AF-A0A1I0I8I4-F1
#
_cell.length_a   1.000
_cell.length_b   1.000
_cell.length_c   1.000
_cell.angle_alpha   90.00
_cell.angle_beta   90.00
_cell.angle_gamma   90.00
#
_symmetry.space_group_name_H-M   'P 1'
#
loop_
_entity.id
_entity.type
_entity.pdbx_description
1 polymer ?
#
loop_
_entity_poly.entity_id
_entity_poly.type
_entity_poly.pdbx_seq_one_letter_code
_entity_poly.pdbx_strand_id
1 'polypeptide(L)'
;MKMMDANEIIQFISDSKKSTPVKVYVKGGGLNNLEFGETIQAFVEDTTGVLFGEWKDIKAFIDIHKEEIADYKIENDRRNSAIPLLDLKEVNARIEPGAIIRDQVEIGDGAVIMMGASINIGSVVGEGTMIDMNVVLGGRATVGKNCHIGAGSVLAGVIEPPSAQPVVIEDEVVLGANVVVLEGVTVGKGAVVAAGAVVTEDVPPNTVVAGTPAKVIKEIDEQTKGKTEIKQELRKLDQ
;
A
#
# COMPACT_ATOMS: atom_id res chain seq x y z
N MET A 1 -10.69 -12.51 -3.76
CA MET A 1 -11.40 -12.11 -2.53
C MET A 1 -12.70 -11.42 -2.94
N LYS A 2 -13.70 -11.29 -2.06
CA LYS A 2 -14.85 -10.42 -2.33
C LYS A 2 -14.40 -8.98 -2.03
N MET A 3 -14.49 -8.09 -3.01
CA MET A 3 -14.14 -6.68 -2.84
C MET A 3 -15.02 -6.07 -1.75
N MET A 4 -14.39 -5.47 -0.75
CA MET A 4 -15.11 -4.77 0.32
C MET A 4 -15.76 -3.51 -0.23
N ASP A 5 -17.00 -3.27 0.16
CA ASP A 5 -17.64 -1.98 -0.12
C ASP A 5 -17.13 -0.87 0.82
N ALA A 6 -17.49 0.37 0.51
CA ALA A 6 -17.02 1.53 1.27
C ALA A 6 -17.45 1.50 2.75
N ASN A 7 -18.63 0.97 3.07
CA ASN A 7 -19.10 0.86 4.45
C ASN A 7 -18.35 -0.25 5.19
N GLU A 8 -18.10 -1.38 4.54
CA GLU A 8 -17.28 -2.47 5.09
C GLU A 8 -15.87 -1.95 5.43
N ILE A 9 -15.25 -1.13 4.56
CA ILE A 9 -13.94 -0.50 4.80
C ILE A 9 -14.00 0.44 6.02
N ILE A 10 -15.00 1.33 6.08
CA ILE A 10 -15.16 2.25 7.22
C ILE A 10 -15.33 1.48 8.53
N GLN A 11 -16.15 0.42 8.52
CA GLN A 11 -16.37 -0.43 9.68
C GLN A 11 -15.07 -1.10 10.13
N PHE A 12 -14.30 -1.67 9.19
CA PHE A 12 -12.99 -2.28 9.49
C PHE A 12 -12.01 -1.27 10.11
N ILE A 13 -11.95 -0.04 9.58
CA ILE A 13 -11.10 1.03 10.14
C ILE A 13 -11.54 1.38 11.56
N SER A 14 -12.85 1.49 11.80
CA SER A 14 -13.43 1.81 13.10
C SER A 14 -13.13 0.72 14.15
N ASP A 15 -13.24 -0.55 13.76
CA ASP A 15 -13.03 -1.69 14.66
C ASP A 15 -11.55 -2.00 14.89
N SER A 16 -10.65 -1.45 14.06
CA SER A 16 -9.21 -1.65 14.18
C SER A 16 -8.65 -1.01 15.46
N LYS A 17 -8.00 -1.83 16.28
CA LYS A 17 -7.38 -1.39 17.54
C LYS A 17 -6.03 -0.72 17.30
N LYS A 18 -5.82 0.47 17.84
CA LYS A 18 -4.52 1.15 17.84
C LYS A 18 -3.47 0.34 18.60
N SER A 19 -2.29 0.21 18.01
CA SER A 19 -1.16 -0.57 18.50
C SER A 19 0.14 0.23 18.42
N THR A 20 1.05 -0.01 19.37
CA THR A 20 2.46 0.40 19.31
C THR A 20 3.32 -0.85 19.52
N PRO A 21 3.48 -1.68 18.48
CA PRO A 21 4.15 -2.95 18.60
C PRO A 21 5.67 -2.73 18.70
N VAL A 22 6.32 -3.54 19.54
CA VAL A 22 7.77 -3.52 19.69
C VAL A 22 8.33 -4.93 19.59
N LYS A 23 9.56 -5.02 19.07
CA LYS A 23 10.43 -6.18 19.20
C LYS A 23 11.56 -5.80 20.14
N VAL A 24 11.82 -6.61 21.15
CA VAL A 24 12.86 -6.31 22.14
C VAL A 24 13.83 -7.46 22.24
N TYR A 25 15.10 -7.21 21.93
CA TYR A 25 16.19 -8.11 22.25
C TYR A 25 16.59 -7.87 23.70
N VAL A 26 16.68 -8.92 24.50
CA VAL A 26 17.04 -8.84 25.93
C VAL A 26 18.22 -9.76 26.21
N LYS A 27 19.10 -9.35 27.14
CA LYS A 27 20.10 -10.22 27.76
C LYS A 27 20.13 -10.03 29.27
N GLY A 28 20.47 -11.08 29.99
CA GLY A 28 20.33 -11.14 31.44
C GLY A 28 20.73 -12.50 32.00
N GLY A 29 20.27 -12.82 33.21
CA GLY A 29 20.44 -14.15 33.81
C GLY A 29 19.12 -14.67 34.35
N GLY A 30 18.84 -15.96 34.17
CA GLY A 30 17.59 -16.58 34.62
C GLY A 30 16.35 -16.13 33.85
N LEU A 31 16.50 -15.64 32.61
CA LEU A 31 15.41 -15.07 31.82
C LEU A 31 14.30 -16.09 31.51
N ASN A 32 14.65 -17.36 31.35
CA ASN A 32 13.71 -18.46 31.14
C ASN A 32 12.84 -18.78 32.38
N ASN A 33 13.17 -18.22 33.55
CA ASN A 33 12.38 -18.36 34.78
C ASN A 33 11.39 -17.21 34.99
N LEU A 34 11.39 -16.19 34.12
CA LEU A 34 10.50 -15.03 34.24
C LEU A 34 9.08 -15.37 33.76
N GLU A 35 8.09 -14.72 34.36
CA GLU A 35 6.68 -14.84 33.95
C GLU A 35 6.31 -13.75 32.94
N PHE A 36 6.17 -14.12 31.66
CA PHE A 36 5.91 -13.16 30.56
C PHE A 36 4.43 -12.79 30.39
N GLY A 37 3.50 -13.58 30.95
CA GLY A 37 2.05 -13.41 30.76
C GLY A 37 1.57 -13.76 29.35
N GLU A 38 0.29 -13.49 29.05
CA GLU A 38 -0.34 -13.83 27.75
C GLU A 38 -0.14 -12.77 26.66
N THR A 39 0.20 -11.53 27.03
CA THR A 39 0.27 -10.38 26.11
C THR A 39 1.65 -10.18 25.50
N ILE A 40 2.68 -10.83 26.04
CA ILE A 40 4.06 -10.79 25.55
C ILE A 40 4.38 -12.15 24.97
N GLN A 41 4.69 -12.17 23.67
CA GLN A 41 5.23 -13.36 23.04
C GLN A 41 6.75 -13.39 23.25
N ALA A 42 7.22 -14.38 24.01
CA ALA A 42 8.62 -14.51 24.41
C ALA A 42 9.29 -15.71 23.72
N PHE A 43 10.45 -15.47 23.10
CA PHE A 43 11.37 -16.50 22.63
C PHE A 43 12.68 -16.31 23.39
N VAL A 44 12.82 -16.99 24.52
CA VAL A 44 13.89 -16.75 25.49
C VAL A 44 14.61 -18.03 25.86
N GLU A 45 15.92 -17.91 26.04
CA GLU A 45 16.79 -18.87 26.73
C GLU A 45 17.19 -18.28 28.10
N ASP A 46 18.03 -18.97 28.85
CA ASP A 46 18.45 -18.53 30.19
C ASP A 46 19.11 -17.12 30.20
N THR A 47 19.91 -16.80 29.18
CA THR A 47 20.73 -15.57 29.18
C THR A 47 20.37 -14.55 28.10
N THR A 48 19.61 -14.95 27.08
CA THR A 48 19.26 -14.09 25.94
C THR A 48 17.88 -14.43 25.40
N GLY A 49 17.21 -13.47 24.77
CA GLY A 49 15.99 -13.75 24.04
C GLY A 49 15.44 -12.56 23.26
N VAL A 50 14.27 -12.78 22.66
CA VAL A 50 13.50 -11.77 21.94
C VAL A 50 12.04 -11.79 22.40
N LEU A 51 11.49 -10.60 22.65
CA LEU A 51 10.12 -10.38 23.05
C LEU A 51 9.36 -9.61 21.96
N PHE A 52 8.10 -9.96 21.74
CA PHE A 52 7.17 -9.24 20.88
C PHE A 52 5.91 -8.88 21.67
N GLY A 53 5.44 -7.64 21.55
CA GLY A 53 4.22 -7.21 22.23
C GLY A 53 3.93 -5.72 22.09
N GLU A 54 2.90 -5.25 22.79
CA GLU A 54 2.61 -3.82 22.87
C GLU A 54 3.60 -3.09 23.78
N TRP A 55 4.01 -1.89 23.37
CA TRP A 55 4.97 -1.09 24.13
C TRP A 55 4.56 -0.90 25.60
N LYS A 56 3.26 -0.70 25.87
CA LYS A 56 2.77 -0.50 27.25
C LYS A 56 3.03 -1.72 28.15
N ASP A 57 2.92 -2.93 27.60
CA ASP A 57 3.01 -4.19 28.35
C ASP A 57 4.48 -4.58 28.49
N ILE A 58 5.25 -4.44 27.41
CA ILE A 58 6.71 -4.66 27.40
C ILE A 58 7.43 -3.70 28.33
N LYS A 59 7.05 -2.40 28.35
CA LYS A 59 7.66 -1.42 29.25
C LYS A 59 7.43 -1.81 30.71
N ALA A 60 6.19 -2.18 31.07
CA ALA A 60 5.88 -2.62 32.42
C ALA A 60 6.67 -3.88 32.81
N PHE A 61 6.81 -4.84 31.89
CA PHE A 61 7.61 -6.04 32.09
C PHE A 61 9.09 -5.73 32.37
N ILE A 62 9.72 -4.87 31.56
CA ILE A 62 11.12 -4.47 31.76
C ILE A 62 11.31 -3.73 33.09
N ASP A 63 10.38 -2.83 33.44
CA ASP A 63 10.43 -2.07 34.69
C ASP A 63 10.36 -3.00 35.93
N ILE A 64 9.61 -4.10 35.84
CA ILE A 64 9.47 -5.11 36.91
C ILE A 64 10.74 -5.98 37.03
N HIS A 65 11.33 -6.40 35.90
CA HIS A 65 12.44 -7.36 35.85
C HIS A 65 13.81 -6.72 35.58
N LYS A 66 14.00 -5.48 36.05
CA LYS A 66 15.22 -4.70 35.82
C LYS A 66 16.48 -5.29 36.44
N GLU A 67 16.34 -6.17 37.43
CA GLU A 67 17.48 -6.79 38.13
C GLU A 67 17.98 -8.01 37.34
N GLU A 68 17.08 -8.73 36.66
CA GLU A 68 17.39 -9.89 35.83
C GLU A 68 17.78 -9.49 34.40
N ILE A 69 17.18 -8.43 33.87
CA ILE A 69 17.47 -7.90 32.53
C ILE A 69 18.66 -6.93 32.62
N ALA A 70 19.84 -7.43 32.29
CA ALA A 70 21.07 -6.65 32.31
C ALA A 70 21.14 -5.58 31.20
N ASP A 71 20.54 -5.83 30.04
CA ASP A 71 20.55 -4.93 28.88
C ASP A 71 19.48 -5.33 27.86
N TYR A 72 19.06 -4.38 27.02
CA TYR A 72 18.07 -4.62 25.98
C TYR A 72 18.16 -3.63 24.82
N LYS A 73 17.67 -4.04 23.64
CA LYS A 73 17.48 -3.20 22.46
C LYS A 73 16.04 -3.30 21.98
N ILE A 74 15.37 -2.15 21.86
CA ILE A 74 14.01 -2.04 21.36
C ILE A 74 14.03 -1.64 19.88
N GLU A 75 13.24 -2.33 19.07
CA GLU A 75 12.89 -1.97 17.70
C GLU A 75 11.40 -1.64 17.63
N ASN A 76 11.06 -0.53 16.99
CA ASN A 76 9.69 -0.05 16.79
C ASN A 76 9.58 0.58 15.40
N ASP A 77 8.48 0.31 14.70
CA ASP A 77 8.24 0.81 13.35
C ASP A 77 7.00 1.71 13.22
N ARG A 78 6.13 1.74 14.24
CA ARG A 78 4.86 2.49 14.21
C ARG A 78 4.35 2.85 15.61
N ARG A 79 3.54 3.92 15.69
CA ARG A 79 2.94 4.43 16.92
C ARG A 79 1.44 4.67 16.75
N ASN A 80 0.62 4.08 17.63
CA ASN A 80 -0.84 4.18 17.60
C ASN A 80 -1.46 3.84 16.23
N SER A 81 -0.81 2.95 15.46
CA SER A 81 -1.30 2.49 14.16
C SER A 81 -2.36 1.42 14.38
N ALA A 82 -3.47 1.48 13.66
CA ALA A 82 -4.58 0.55 13.82
C ALA A 82 -4.69 -0.45 12.67
N ILE A 83 -4.57 0.03 11.44
CA ILE A 83 -4.71 -0.79 10.24
C ILE A 83 -3.41 -1.58 10.01
N PRO A 84 -3.45 -2.92 9.87
CA PRO A 84 -2.28 -3.73 9.55
C PRO A 84 -1.81 -3.53 8.10
N LEU A 85 -0.66 -4.12 7.78
CA LEU A 85 -0.18 -4.21 6.40
C LEU A 85 -0.72 -5.50 5.77
N LEU A 86 -0.87 -5.48 4.44
CA LEU A 86 -1.27 -6.67 3.67
C LEU A 86 -0.22 -7.77 3.81
N ASP A 87 -0.66 -9.03 3.94
CA ASP A 87 0.24 -10.18 3.83
C ASP A 87 0.60 -10.44 2.36
N LEU A 88 1.87 -10.21 2.02
CA LEU A 88 2.36 -10.26 0.65
C LEU A 88 2.80 -11.66 0.19
N LYS A 89 2.97 -12.62 1.11
CA LYS A 89 3.69 -13.88 0.83
C LYS A 89 3.00 -14.77 -0.20
N GLU A 90 1.68 -14.70 -0.28
CA GLU A 90 0.84 -15.55 -1.14
C GLU A 90 0.18 -14.75 -2.28
N VAL A 91 0.57 -13.48 -2.47
CA VAL A 91 0.04 -12.66 -3.55
C VAL A 91 0.72 -13.07 -4.86
N ASN A 92 -0.08 -13.41 -5.87
CA ASN A 92 0.40 -13.78 -7.21
C ASN A 92 0.80 -12.54 -8.04
N ALA A 93 1.71 -11.74 -7.51
CA ALA A 93 2.20 -10.50 -8.10
C ALA A 93 3.66 -10.23 -7.66
N ARG A 94 4.33 -9.27 -8.29
CA ARG A 94 5.67 -8.82 -7.87
C ARG A 94 5.55 -7.57 -7.02
N ILE A 95 5.98 -7.64 -5.76
CA ILE A 95 6.01 -6.51 -4.85
C ILE A 95 7.46 -6.25 -4.41
N GLU A 96 8.00 -5.10 -4.79
CA GLU A 96 9.39 -4.73 -4.56
C GLU A 96 9.61 -4.18 -3.13
N PRO A 97 10.84 -4.30 -2.57
CA PRO A 97 11.17 -3.80 -1.25
C PRO A 97 10.84 -2.31 -1.04
N GLY A 98 10.26 -1.99 0.11
CA GLY A 98 9.91 -0.64 0.50
C GLY A 98 8.53 -0.17 0.03
N ALA A 99 7.80 -0.97 -0.77
CA ALA A 99 6.37 -0.75 -0.99
C ALA A 99 5.60 -0.91 0.34
N ILE A 100 4.69 0.02 0.64
CA ILE A 100 3.85 0.01 1.84
C ILE A 100 2.39 -0.14 1.42
N ILE A 101 1.82 -1.30 1.72
CA ILE A 101 0.47 -1.68 1.29
C ILE A 101 -0.35 -2.02 2.54
N ARG A 102 -1.41 -1.26 2.77
CA ARG A 102 -2.34 -1.56 3.87
C ARG A 102 -3.15 -2.81 3.59
N ASP A 103 -3.64 -3.43 4.65
CA ASP A 103 -4.60 -4.53 4.53
C ASP A 103 -5.87 -4.11 3.78
N GLN A 104 -6.62 -5.08 3.27
CA GLN A 104 -7.80 -4.90 2.43
C GLN A 104 -7.51 -4.12 1.13
N VAL A 105 -6.31 -4.30 0.57
CA VAL A 105 -5.97 -3.90 -0.79
C VAL A 105 -6.04 -5.13 -1.70
N GLU A 106 -6.64 -4.98 -2.87
CA GLU A 106 -6.67 -6.04 -3.88
C GLU A 106 -5.55 -5.83 -4.90
N ILE A 107 -4.75 -6.87 -5.13
CA ILE A 107 -3.67 -6.88 -6.12
C ILE A 107 -3.95 -8.02 -7.08
N GLY A 108 -4.17 -7.69 -8.36
CA GLY A 108 -4.45 -8.63 -9.42
C GLY A 108 -3.22 -9.39 -9.89
N ASP A 109 -3.46 -10.52 -10.55
CA ASP A 109 -2.41 -11.43 -11.02
C ASP A 109 -1.38 -10.72 -11.92
N GLY A 110 -0.10 -11.00 -11.69
CA GLY A 110 1.01 -10.44 -12.48
C GLY A 110 1.17 -8.91 -12.37
N ALA A 111 0.47 -8.25 -11.45
CA ALA A 111 0.71 -6.85 -11.15
C ALA A 111 2.14 -6.65 -10.62
N VAL A 112 2.66 -5.43 -10.76
CA VAL A 112 3.98 -5.05 -10.28
C VAL A 112 3.87 -3.80 -9.42
N ILE A 113 4.26 -3.91 -8.16
CA ILE A 113 4.32 -2.79 -7.21
C ILE A 113 5.78 -2.45 -6.95
N MET A 114 6.21 -1.29 -7.44
CA MET A 114 7.61 -0.87 -7.38
C MET A 114 7.97 -0.22 -6.03
N MET A 115 9.27 -0.04 -5.81
CA MET A 115 9.84 0.45 -4.56
C MET A 115 9.22 1.78 -4.11
N GLY A 116 8.90 1.87 -2.83
CA GLY A 116 8.41 3.10 -2.21
C GLY A 116 6.98 3.50 -2.57
N ALA A 117 6.26 2.70 -3.38
CA ALA A 117 4.84 2.93 -3.61
C ALA A 117 4.04 2.80 -2.29
N SER A 118 3.01 3.63 -2.12
CA SER A 118 2.14 3.63 -0.94
C SER A 118 0.68 3.43 -1.37
N ILE A 119 0.10 2.31 -0.94
CA ILE A 119 -1.24 1.89 -1.36
C ILE A 119 -2.14 1.80 -0.14
N ASN A 120 -3.17 2.64 -0.12
CA ASN A 120 -4.07 2.77 1.01
C ASN A 120 -5.24 1.77 0.94
N ILE A 121 -5.88 1.54 2.09
CA ILE A 121 -6.95 0.56 2.28
C ILE A 121 -8.08 0.71 1.24
N GLY A 122 -8.60 -0.42 0.77
CA GLY A 122 -9.68 -0.48 -0.22
C GLY A 122 -9.26 -0.21 -1.65
N SER A 123 -8.00 0.11 -1.92
CA SER A 123 -7.51 0.30 -3.29
C SER A 123 -7.50 -1.03 -4.04
N VAL A 124 -7.66 -0.94 -5.37
CA VAL A 124 -7.64 -2.09 -6.28
C VAL A 124 -6.60 -1.84 -7.36
N VAL A 125 -5.72 -2.82 -7.57
CA VAL A 125 -4.75 -2.83 -8.67
C VAL A 125 -5.06 -4.01 -9.58
N GLY A 126 -5.49 -3.73 -10.81
CA GLY A 126 -5.89 -4.76 -11.76
C GLY A 126 -4.74 -5.63 -12.28
N GLU A 127 -5.12 -6.73 -12.92
CA GLU A 127 -4.22 -7.71 -13.53
C GLU A 127 -3.15 -7.07 -14.41
N GLY A 128 -1.91 -7.51 -14.22
CA GLY A 128 -0.75 -7.05 -14.95
C GLY A 128 -0.35 -5.60 -14.66
N THR A 129 -1.14 -4.77 -13.97
CA THR A 129 -0.86 -3.34 -13.83
C THR A 129 0.45 -3.06 -13.10
N MET A 130 1.16 -2.03 -13.55
CA MET A 130 2.36 -1.53 -12.87
C MET A 130 2.03 -0.26 -12.09
N ILE A 131 2.29 -0.31 -10.79
CA ILE A 131 2.35 0.83 -9.88
C ILE A 131 3.83 1.17 -9.71
N ASP A 132 4.29 2.23 -10.39
CA ASP A 132 5.70 2.57 -10.44
C ASP A 132 6.20 3.22 -9.13
N MET A 133 7.51 3.50 -9.07
CA MET A 133 8.19 3.94 -7.85
C MET A 133 7.51 5.16 -7.24
N ASN A 134 7.34 5.13 -5.92
CA ASN A 134 6.78 6.24 -5.13
C ASN A 134 5.38 6.70 -5.55
N VAL A 135 4.62 5.88 -6.30
CA VAL A 135 3.19 6.16 -6.56
C VAL A 135 2.38 6.08 -5.28
N VAL A 136 1.38 6.96 -5.16
CA VAL A 136 0.41 6.95 -4.06
C VAL A 136 -0.98 6.61 -4.60
N LEU A 137 -1.55 5.52 -4.10
CA LEU A 137 -2.96 5.18 -4.27
C LEU A 137 -3.72 5.54 -3.00
N GLY A 138 -4.52 6.60 -3.08
CA GLY A 138 -5.43 6.98 -2.00
C GLY A 138 -6.50 5.93 -1.73
N GLY A 139 -7.20 6.06 -0.60
CA GLY A 139 -8.18 5.06 -0.18
C GLY A 139 -9.25 4.83 -1.24
N ARG A 140 -9.58 3.56 -1.51
CA ARG A 140 -10.53 3.12 -2.55
C ARG A 140 -10.15 3.46 -4.00
N ALA A 141 -8.95 3.97 -4.30
CA ALA A 141 -8.55 4.20 -5.68
C ALA A 141 -8.52 2.88 -6.47
N THR A 142 -9.19 2.85 -7.62
CA THR A 142 -9.32 1.65 -8.46
C THR A 142 -8.52 1.83 -9.73
N VAL A 143 -7.60 0.91 -10.01
CA VAL A 143 -6.84 0.85 -11.24
C VAL A 143 -7.18 -0.44 -11.98
N GLY A 144 -7.55 -0.31 -13.25
CA GLY A 144 -7.93 -1.39 -14.14
C GLY A 144 -6.75 -2.28 -14.53
N LYS A 145 -6.99 -3.12 -15.54
CA LYS A 145 -6.01 -4.08 -16.05
C LYS A 145 -5.02 -3.41 -16.96
N ASN A 146 -3.82 -3.98 -17.00
CA ASN A 146 -2.77 -3.61 -17.91
C ASN A 146 -2.52 -2.09 -17.95
N CYS A 147 -2.53 -1.41 -16.81
CA CYS A 147 -2.20 0.02 -16.72
C CYS A 147 -0.71 0.23 -16.43
N HIS A 148 -0.23 1.46 -16.63
CA HIS A 148 1.06 1.93 -16.13
C HIS A 148 0.85 3.25 -15.38
N ILE A 149 1.02 3.23 -14.06
CA ILE A 149 0.92 4.42 -13.22
C ILE A 149 2.33 4.93 -12.96
N GLY A 150 2.74 5.97 -13.68
CA GLY A 150 4.12 6.45 -13.70
C GLY A 150 4.58 7.01 -12.35
N ALA A 151 5.90 6.93 -12.12
CA ALA A 151 6.53 7.23 -10.83
C ALA A 151 6.06 8.56 -10.20
N GLY A 152 5.85 8.54 -8.88
CA GLY A 152 5.43 9.70 -8.09
C GLY A 152 4.01 10.20 -8.34
N SER A 153 3.23 9.53 -9.19
CA SER A 153 1.82 9.91 -9.41
C SER A 153 0.98 9.68 -8.16
N VAL A 154 -0.06 10.50 -8.00
CA VAL A 154 -0.99 10.46 -6.86
C VAL A 154 -2.41 10.31 -7.39
N LEU A 155 -3.07 9.21 -7.01
CA LEU A 155 -4.51 9.05 -7.18
C LEU A 155 -5.19 9.44 -5.86
N ALA A 156 -6.01 10.47 -5.88
CA ALA A 156 -6.68 10.97 -4.68
C ALA A 156 -7.56 9.88 -4.03
N GLY A 157 -7.61 9.91 -2.71
CA GLY A 157 -8.33 8.91 -1.91
C GLY A 157 -9.72 9.38 -1.52
N VAL A 158 -10.68 8.47 -1.52
CA VAL A 158 -12.06 8.72 -1.09
C VAL A 158 -12.50 7.60 -0.17
N ILE A 159 -12.26 7.74 1.13
CA ILE A 159 -12.83 6.82 2.15
C ILE A 159 -14.22 7.29 2.57
N GLU A 160 -14.38 8.60 2.75
CA GLU A 160 -15.63 9.22 3.19
C GLU A 160 -16.03 10.37 2.24
N PRO A 161 -17.35 10.55 1.97
CA PRO A 161 -18.45 9.66 2.37
C PRO A 161 -18.46 8.36 1.55
N PRO A 162 -19.04 7.26 2.06
CA PRO A 162 -19.04 5.97 1.36
C PRO A 162 -19.79 5.99 0.02
N SER A 163 -20.74 6.94 -0.15
CA SER A 163 -21.46 7.16 -1.40
C SER A 163 -20.64 7.89 -2.46
N ALA A 164 -19.50 8.49 -2.12
CA ALA A 164 -18.65 9.16 -3.08
C ALA A 164 -17.88 8.15 -3.93
N GLN A 165 -17.84 8.43 -5.24
CA GLN A 165 -17.05 7.67 -6.20
C GLN A 165 -15.56 7.91 -5.92
N PRO A 166 -14.74 6.85 -5.88
CA PRO A 166 -13.29 7.00 -5.80
C PRO A 166 -12.71 7.38 -7.15
N VAL A 167 -11.40 7.62 -7.20
CA VAL A 167 -10.68 7.66 -8.48
C VAL A 167 -10.80 6.30 -9.17
N VAL A 168 -11.14 6.32 -10.45
CA VAL A 168 -11.19 5.12 -11.31
C VAL A 168 -10.27 5.33 -12.51
N ILE A 169 -9.28 4.46 -12.64
CA ILE A 169 -8.45 4.35 -13.83
C ILE A 169 -8.90 3.11 -14.58
N GLU A 170 -9.47 3.25 -15.76
CA GLU A 170 -9.90 2.11 -16.58
C GLU A 170 -8.70 1.37 -17.20
N ASP A 171 -8.98 0.26 -17.89
CA ASP A 171 -7.95 -0.60 -18.47
C ASP A 171 -7.02 0.14 -19.46
N GLU A 172 -5.80 -0.36 -19.60
CA GLU A 172 -4.82 0.08 -20.61
C GLU A 172 -4.40 1.56 -20.50
N VAL A 173 -4.71 2.24 -19.39
CA VAL A 173 -4.32 3.64 -19.16
C VAL A 173 -2.85 3.76 -18.83
N VAL A 174 -2.23 4.83 -19.34
CA VAL A 174 -0.86 5.22 -19.01
C VAL A 174 -0.84 6.62 -18.41
N LEU A 175 -0.43 6.71 -17.14
CA LEU A 175 -0.11 7.99 -16.50
C LEU A 175 1.39 8.22 -16.57
N GLY A 176 1.80 9.40 -17.03
CA GLY A 176 3.18 9.86 -16.92
C GLY A 176 3.59 10.09 -15.46
N ALA A 177 4.87 10.39 -15.24
CA ALA A 177 5.38 10.64 -13.90
C ALA A 177 4.72 11.88 -13.24
N ASN A 178 4.57 11.85 -11.92
CA ASN A 178 4.03 12.93 -11.09
C ASN A 178 2.66 13.47 -11.56
N VAL A 179 1.80 12.60 -12.09
CA VAL A 179 0.41 12.95 -12.41
C VAL A 179 -0.41 13.00 -11.12
N VAL A 180 -1.35 13.94 -11.02
CA VAL A 180 -2.36 13.96 -9.96
C VAL A 180 -3.73 13.75 -10.58
N VAL A 181 -4.50 12.79 -10.06
CA VAL A 181 -5.90 12.57 -10.42
C VAL A 181 -6.77 12.88 -9.20
N LEU A 182 -7.67 13.86 -9.35
CA LEU A 182 -8.53 14.33 -8.24
C LEU A 182 -9.67 13.37 -7.93
N GLU A 183 -10.26 13.53 -6.75
CA GLU A 183 -11.30 12.66 -6.20
C GLU A 183 -12.49 12.49 -7.16
N GLY A 184 -12.96 11.25 -7.33
CA GLY A 184 -14.14 10.92 -8.15
C GLY A 184 -13.92 10.95 -9.66
N VAL A 185 -12.74 11.36 -10.13
CA VAL A 185 -12.41 11.38 -11.57
C VAL A 185 -12.24 9.96 -12.11
N THR A 186 -12.81 9.74 -13.30
CA THR A 186 -12.58 8.54 -14.11
C THR A 186 -11.65 8.85 -15.29
N VAL A 187 -10.56 8.10 -15.42
CA VAL A 187 -9.68 8.12 -16.59
C VAL A 187 -10.04 6.96 -17.51
N GLY A 188 -10.65 7.28 -18.65
CA GLY A 188 -11.22 6.31 -19.57
C GLY A 188 -10.19 5.40 -20.24
N LYS A 189 -10.66 4.23 -20.67
CA LYS A 189 -9.85 3.13 -21.19
C LYS A 189 -8.85 3.59 -22.26
N GLY A 190 -7.61 3.12 -22.13
CA GLY A 190 -6.54 3.38 -23.09
C GLY A 190 -6.04 4.82 -23.12
N ALA A 191 -6.56 5.73 -22.28
CA ALA A 191 -6.12 7.12 -22.27
C ALA A 191 -4.66 7.27 -21.80
N VAL A 192 -4.03 8.37 -22.23
CA VAL A 192 -2.67 8.74 -21.83
C VAL A 192 -2.70 10.10 -21.16
N VAL A 193 -2.19 10.17 -19.93
CA VAL A 193 -2.05 11.42 -19.17
C VAL A 193 -0.58 11.82 -19.14
N ALA A 194 -0.26 12.98 -19.70
CA ALA A 194 1.11 13.47 -19.75
C ALA A 194 1.70 13.71 -18.34
N ALA A 195 3.00 13.54 -18.20
CA ALA A 195 3.71 13.75 -16.94
C ALA A 195 3.45 15.16 -16.36
N GLY A 196 3.28 15.24 -15.04
CA GLY A 196 3.00 16.47 -14.30
C GLY A 196 1.59 17.04 -14.48
N ALA A 197 0.69 16.36 -15.21
CA ALA A 197 -0.67 16.83 -15.38
C ALA A 197 -1.51 16.71 -14.10
N VAL A 198 -2.50 17.60 -13.95
CA VAL A 198 -3.50 17.53 -12.87
C VAL A 198 -4.87 17.32 -13.50
N VAL A 199 -5.42 16.12 -13.34
CA VAL A 199 -6.69 15.71 -13.92
C VAL A 199 -7.83 16.08 -12.98
N THR A 200 -8.64 17.06 -13.39
CA THR A 200 -9.73 17.63 -12.58
C THR A 200 -11.12 17.20 -13.03
N GLU A 201 -11.22 16.56 -14.20
CA GLU A 201 -12.46 16.15 -14.86
C GLU A 201 -12.21 14.80 -15.55
N ASP A 202 -13.28 14.06 -15.82
CA ASP A 202 -13.19 12.76 -16.49
C ASP A 202 -12.46 12.86 -17.84
N VAL A 203 -11.62 11.86 -18.11
CA VAL A 203 -10.84 11.79 -19.35
C VAL A 203 -11.52 10.80 -20.31
N PRO A 204 -11.90 11.22 -21.53
CA PRO A 204 -12.49 10.30 -22.48
C PRO A 204 -11.53 9.17 -22.88
N PRO A 205 -12.04 7.96 -23.17
CA PRO A 205 -11.22 6.84 -23.63
C PRO A 205 -10.40 7.19 -24.88
N ASN A 206 -9.23 6.57 -25.01
CA ASN A 206 -8.33 6.73 -26.16
C ASN A 206 -7.95 8.19 -26.50
N THR A 207 -7.89 9.06 -25.49
CA THR A 207 -7.40 10.44 -25.65
C THR A 207 -6.08 10.65 -24.93
N VAL A 208 -5.35 11.69 -25.35
CA VAL A 208 -4.19 12.20 -24.65
C VAL A 208 -4.56 13.52 -23.97
N VAL A 209 -4.33 13.62 -22.66
CA VAL A 209 -4.53 14.85 -21.89
C VAL A 209 -3.21 15.35 -21.30
N ALA A 210 -3.08 16.67 -21.18
CA ALA A 210 -1.90 17.29 -20.59
C ALA A 210 -2.24 18.63 -19.92
N GLY A 211 -1.40 19.06 -18.98
CA GLY A 211 -1.47 20.39 -18.34
C GLY A 211 -2.10 20.40 -16.95
N THR A 212 -2.24 21.61 -16.41
CA THR A 212 -2.78 21.90 -15.08
C THR A 212 -3.72 23.10 -15.17
N PRO A 213 -5.06 22.88 -15.27
CA PRO A 213 -5.73 21.59 -15.32
C PRO A 213 -5.48 20.86 -16.64
N ALA A 214 -5.58 19.53 -16.62
CA ALA A 214 -5.40 18.68 -17.79
C ALA A 214 -6.51 18.94 -18.81
N LYS A 215 -6.14 19.05 -20.09
CA LYS A 215 -7.07 19.19 -21.21
C LYS A 215 -6.69 18.19 -22.31
N VAL A 216 -7.70 17.74 -23.06
CA VAL A 216 -7.51 16.89 -24.24
C VAL A 216 -6.67 17.65 -25.26
N ILE A 217 -5.54 17.06 -25.65
CA ILE A 217 -4.63 17.64 -26.65
C ILE A 217 -4.70 16.91 -28.00
N LYS A 218 -5.06 15.62 -28.00
CA LYS A 218 -5.31 14.83 -29.20
C LYS A 218 -5.99 13.50 -28.88
N GLU A 219 -6.51 12.84 -29.92
CA GLU A 219 -6.81 11.41 -29.88
C GLU A 219 -5.52 10.58 -30.01
N ILE A 220 -5.57 9.33 -29.55
CA ILE A 220 -4.42 8.44 -29.63
C ILE A 220 -4.17 7.99 -31.08
N ASP A 221 -2.93 8.20 -31.53
CA ASP A 221 -2.40 7.74 -32.80
C ASP A 221 -1.46 6.53 -32.60
N GLU A 222 -1.11 5.85 -33.70
CA GLU A 222 -0.19 4.69 -33.67
C GLU A 222 1.20 5.04 -33.10
N GLN A 223 1.64 6.29 -33.29
CA GLN A 223 2.90 6.76 -32.71
C GLN A 223 2.84 6.77 -31.17
N THR A 224 1.71 7.20 -30.60
CA THR A 224 1.49 7.23 -29.16
C THR A 224 1.42 5.80 -28.62
N LYS A 225 0.64 4.92 -29.26
CA LYS A 225 0.56 3.50 -28.89
C LYS A 225 1.93 2.83 -28.82
N GLY A 226 2.79 3.07 -29.82
CA GLY A 226 4.15 2.51 -29.82
C GLY A 226 5.06 3.04 -28.70
N LYS A 227 4.84 4.27 -28.22
CA LYS A 227 5.61 4.86 -27.11
C LYS A 227 5.07 4.48 -25.73
N THR A 228 3.79 4.18 -25.64
CA THR A 228 3.10 3.79 -24.40
C THR A 228 2.83 2.30 -24.35
N GLU A 229 3.54 1.51 -25.17
CA GLU A 229 3.39 0.07 -25.24
C GLU A 229 3.79 -0.57 -23.91
N ILE A 230 2.90 -1.41 -23.39
CA ILE A 230 3.09 -2.10 -22.12
C ILE A 230 3.79 -3.44 -22.35
N LYS A 231 5.03 -3.55 -21.85
CA LYS A 231 5.83 -4.76 -21.96
C LYS A 231 5.40 -5.82 -20.96
N GLN A 232 4.72 -6.86 -21.46
CA GLN A 232 4.22 -7.97 -20.67
C GLN A 232 5.35 -8.82 -20.06
N GLU A 233 6.54 -8.79 -20.65
CA GLU A 233 7.71 -9.50 -20.15
C GLU A 233 8.12 -9.05 -18.74
N LEU A 234 7.88 -7.77 -18.41
CA LEU A 234 8.18 -7.22 -17.09
C LEU A 234 7.19 -7.66 -15.99
N ARG A 235 6.10 -8.33 -16.40
CA ARG A 235 4.95 -8.73 -15.58
C ARG A 235 4.85 -10.25 -15.44
N LYS A 236 5.78 -10.99 -16.05
CA LYS A 236 5.87 -12.44 -15.88
C LYS A 236 6.46 -12.74 -14.51
N LEU A 237 5.80 -13.64 -13.80
CA LEU A 237 6.34 -14.27 -12.60
C LEU A 237 7.06 -15.54 -13.04
N ASP A 238 8.23 -15.81 -12.48
CA ASP A 238 8.90 -17.09 -12.67
C ASP A 238 8.01 -18.17 -12.04
N GLN A 239 7.70 -19.21 -12.82
CA GLN A 239 6.90 -20.36 -12.38
C GLN A 239 7.67 -21.25 -11.40
#